data_AF-A0A952Q1I8-F1
#
_entry.id   AF-A0A952Q1I8-F1
#
_cell.length_a   1.000
_cell.length_b   1.000
_cell.length_c   1.000
_cell.angle_alpha   90.00
_cell.angle_beta   90.00
_cell.angle_gamma   90.00
#
_symmetry.space_group_name_H-M   'P 1'
#
loop_
_entity.id
_entity.type
_entity.pdbx_description
1 polymer ?
#
loop_
_entity_poly.entity_id
_entity_poly.type
_entity_poly.pdbx_seq_one_letter_code
_entity_poly.pdbx_strand_id
1 'polypeptide(L)'
;MVASPTDLRKRLMALLPILLLMLIIGGNLMVVAKTILPAWKDYDALQNEVSMARTAVEDKLSSQDGQEELDITRLRVDNMATQMYDSAALLLTKQQLDTVLSHIYDYANKNNVAIADLQLQGDPALIAANAGSANLSTSTAFETRVFKLQVTGPMRQLMSFVVDARELSALGVVISDFSISPDDSSSIAVQPLTLAMTLTMYSSPHASGNALTNLPEPGQPVLVLPTATLTPIATNTPDPSVTPTITPTPLPPTMTPSMTPTFTATATITPTPTSMVTATEPVPTATPTLLGQCSPVGGDIMATLIFSKVQKATGFCNIQVWPFDLDQAYDFVLDIVRRSGDAHYRMELRDSENKLISATESSADGRGILVAHTDSGHFNLNIIPISSTGPWEYNVAIWQGMPVISLAWRQSSFSSHTSVEGQQNVTAWRYTVNNAVETYQVDVKRTDGNLEYNLVVLDADRKTIASARSIDGAVSITITSKRGVYYTVLTAVEGTSGSYSIGLLQ
;
A
#
# COMPACT_ATOMS: atom_id res chain seq x y z
N MET A 1 -35.84 47.66 -7.09
CA MET A 1 -35.18 47.36 -8.37
C MET A 1 -34.84 45.87 -8.38
N VAL A 2 -35.62 45.07 -9.12
CA VAL A 2 -35.37 43.63 -9.26
C VAL A 2 -34.34 43.48 -10.37
N ALA A 3 -33.15 42.96 -10.05
CA ALA A 3 -32.11 42.72 -11.03
C ALA A 3 -32.67 41.78 -12.10
N SER A 4 -32.62 42.18 -13.38
CA SER A 4 -33.20 41.36 -14.45
C SER A 4 -32.44 40.02 -14.51
N PRO A 5 -33.12 38.90 -14.80
CA PRO A 5 -32.52 37.56 -14.75
C PRO A 5 -31.32 37.37 -15.69
N THR A 6 -31.13 38.23 -16.69
CA THR A 6 -29.97 38.21 -17.58
C THR A 6 -28.69 38.76 -16.91
N ASP A 7 -28.83 39.63 -15.91
CA ASP A 7 -27.72 40.24 -15.18
C ASP A 7 -27.13 39.28 -14.15
N LEU A 8 -27.98 38.44 -13.54
CA LEU A 8 -27.54 37.36 -12.65
C LEU A 8 -26.70 36.32 -13.41
N ARG A 9 -27.12 35.95 -14.63
CA ARG A 9 -26.41 34.95 -15.45
C ARG A 9 -25.02 35.43 -15.88
N LYS A 10 -24.87 36.71 -16.24
CA LYS A 10 -23.56 37.30 -16.57
C LYS A 10 -22.63 37.34 -15.35
N ARG A 11 -23.14 37.72 -14.18
CA ARG A 11 -22.36 37.71 -12.93
C ARG A 11 -21.95 36.30 -12.50
N LEU A 12 -22.84 35.33 -12.66
CA LEU A 12 -22.55 33.92 -12.35
C LEU A 12 -21.47 33.35 -13.30
N MET A 13 -21.55 33.63 -14.60
CA MET A 13 -20.52 33.20 -15.56
C MET A 13 -19.15 33.87 -15.31
N ALA A 14 -19.14 35.12 -14.84
CA ALA A 14 -17.91 35.80 -14.46
C ALA A 14 -17.29 35.22 -13.15
N LEU A 15 -18.11 34.72 -12.22
CA LEU A 15 -17.66 34.13 -10.95
C LEU A 15 -17.24 32.67 -11.05
N LEU A 16 -17.73 31.93 -12.05
CA LEU A 16 -17.45 30.50 -12.24
C LEU A 16 -15.93 30.16 -12.20
N PRO A 17 -15.03 30.84 -12.95
CA PRO A 17 -13.61 30.50 -12.91
C PRO A 17 -12.97 30.73 -11.53
N ILE A 18 -13.41 31.76 -10.79
CA ILE A 18 -12.91 32.05 -9.45
C ILE A 18 -13.35 30.94 -8.47
N LEU A 19 -14.60 30.50 -8.57
CA LEU A 19 -15.14 29.45 -7.72
C LEU A 19 -14.45 28.10 -7.99
N LEU A 20 -14.15 27.82 -9.26
CA LEU A 20 -13.43 26.62 -9.66
C LEU A 20 -11.97 26.63 -9.17
N LEU A 21 -11.30 27.79 -9.21
CA LEU A 21 -9.97 27.98 -8.62
C LEU A 21 -9.99 27.74 -7.10
N MET A 22 -10.96 28.31 -6.39
CA MET A 22 -11.13 28.12 -4.94
C MET A 22 -11.35 26.65 -4.58
N LEU A 23 -12.11 25.92 -5.39
CA LEU A 23 -12.38 24.49 -5.17
C LEU A 23 -11.12 23.64 -5.38
N ILE A 24 -10.29 23.98 -6.38
CA ILE A 24 -8.98 23.33 -6.61
C ILE A 24 -8.04 23.60 -5.43
N ILE A 25 -7.94 24.85 -4.97
CA ILE A 25 -7.09 25.24 -3.83
C ILE A 25 -7.54 24.50 -2.57
N GLY A 26 -8.84 24.52 -2.27
CA GLY A 26 -9.40 23.82 -1.12
C GLY A 26 -9.16 22.30 -1.17
N GLY A 27 -9.31 21.69 -2.35
CA GLY A 27 -9.03 20.27 -2.56
C GLY A 27 -7.56 19.93 -2.29
N ASN A 28 -6.62 20.73 -2.78
CA ASN A 28 -5.19 20.51 -2.54
C ASN A 28 -4.82 20.69 -1.06
N LEU A 29 -5.32 21.72 -0.39
CA LEU A 29 -5.09 21.92 1.05
C LEU A 29 -5.62 20.74 1.88
N MET A 30 -6.78 20.20 1.51
CA MET A 30 -7.35 19.03 2.19
C MET A 30 -6.51 17.77 1.96
N VAL A 31 -5.93 17.58 0.76
CA VAL A 31 -4.99 16.49 0.50
C VAL A 31 -3.73 16.64 1.35
N VAL A 32 -3.07 17.80 1.33
CA VAL A 32 -1.87 18.08 2.15
C VAL A 32 -2.15 17.83 3.64
N ALA A 33 -3.28 18.34 4.15
CA ALA A 33 -3.66 18.15 5.55
C ALA A 33 -3.93 16.68 5.90
N LYS A 34 -4.40 15.85 4.96
CA LYS A 34 -4.71 14.44 5.19
C LYS A 34 -3.55 13.49 4.94
N THR A 35 -2.63 13.80 4.02
CA THR A 35 -1.55 12.88 3.64
C THR A 35 -0.22 13.27 4.28
N ILE A 36 0.14 14.56 4.25
CA ILE A 36 1.46 15.03 4.69
C ILE A 36 1.46 15.28 6.20
N LEU A 37 0.40 15.89 6.74
CA LEU A 37 0.36 16.27 8.15
C LEU A 37 0.46 15.07 9.12
N PRO A 38 -0.22 13.93 8.90
CA PRO A 38 -0.08 12.76 9.77
C PRO A 38 1.33 12.15 9.69
N ALA A 39 1.84 11.94 8.48
CA ALA A 39 3.19 11.41 8.27
C ALA A 39 4.26 12.27 8.95
N TRP A 40 4.06 13.59 8.94
CA TRP A 40 4.96 14.53 9.61
C TRP A 40 4.89 14.44 11.14
N LYS A 41 3.70 14.31 11.72
CA LYS A 41 3.53 14.08 13.17
C LYS A 41 4.14 12.75 13.62
N ASP A 42 3.95 11.70 12.82
CA ASP A 42 4.51 10.39 13.09
C ASP A 42 6.04 10.43 13.06
N TYR A 43 6.60 11.17 12.10
CA TYR A 43 8.04 11.36 11.99
C TYR A 43 8.65 12.10 13.19
N ASP A 44 8.04 13.21 13.63
CA ASP A 44 8.52 13.96 14.80
C ASP A 44 8.45 13.11 16.09
N ALA A 45 7.38 12.30 16.23
CA ALA A 45 7.26 11.35 17.34
C ALA A 45 8.36 10.28 17.29
N LEU A 46 8.62 9.69 16.12
CA LEU A 46 9.68 8.71 15.91
C LEU A 46 11.06 9.29 16.20
N GLN A 47 11.35 10.52 15.77
CA GLN A 47 12.66 11.12 15.99
C GLN A 47 12.93 11.39 17.48
N ASN A 48 11.91 11.86 18.21
CA ASN A 48 12.00 12.02 19.66
C ASN A 48 12.23 10.68 20.36
N GLU A 49 11.51 9.64 19.96
CA GLU A 49 11.65 8.31 20.55
C GLU A 49 13.00 7.66 20.19
N VAL A 50 13.55 7.86 18.98
CA VAL A 50 14.90 7.41 18.61
C VAL A 50 15.95 8.13 19.45
N SER A 51 15.80 9.45 19.65
CA SER A 51 16.73 10.22 20.48
C SER A 51 16.71 9.73 21.92
N MET A 52 15.52 9.49 22.50
CA MET A 52 15.40 8.94 23.85
C MET A 52 15.96 7.52 23.96
N ALA A 53 15.68 6.66 22.97
CA ALA A 53 16.20 5.31 22.92
C ALA A 53 17.73 5.28 22.82
N ARG A 54 18.34 6.17 22.02
CA ARG A 54 19.80 6.30 21.94
C ARG A 54 20.41 6.72 23.27
N THR A 55 19.85 7.72 23.95
CA THR A 55 20.32 8.11 25.28
C THR A 55 20.19 6.95 26.28
N ALA A 56 19.08 6.20 26.24
CA ALA A 56 18.89 5.04 27.10
C ALA A 56 19.90 3.91 26.81
N VAL A 57 20.30 3.72 25.54
CA VAL A 57 21.39 2.78 25.18
C VAL A 57 22.72 3.25 25.75
N GLU A 58 23.05 4.53 25.63
CA GLU A 58 24.29 5.13 26.17
C GLU A 58 24.36 4.99 27.69
N ASP A 59 23.26 5.29 28.39
CA ASP A 59 23.15 5.16 29.85
C ASP A 59 23.32 3.70 30.28
N LYS A 60 22.77 2.73 29.54
CA LYS A 60 22.90 1.30 29.86
C LYS A 60 24.24 0.69 29.46
N LEU A 61 24.92 1.23 28.45
CA LEU A 61 26.32 0.87 28.16
C LEU A 61 27.25 1.19 29.34
N SER A 62 26.88 2.15 30.18
CA SER A 62 27.62 2.49 31.40
C SER A 62 27.31 1.59 32.60
N SER A 63 26.22 0.81 32.58
CA SER A 63 25.88 -0.18 33.62
C SER A 63 26.24 -1.60 33.17
N GLN A 64 27.16 -2.24 33.88
CA GLN A 64 27.83 -3.48 33.47
C GLN A 64 26.94 -4.74 33.41
N ASP A 65 25.65 -4.65 33.78
CA ASP A 65 24.75 -5.80 34.02
C ASP A 65 23.59 -5.94 32.98
N GLY A 66 23.56 -5.12 31.91
CA GLY A 66 22.38 -4.94 31.06
C GLY A 66 22.41 -5.56 29.65
N GLN A 67 23.16 -6.63 29.41
CA GLN A 67 23.48 -7.07 28.03
C GLN A 67 22.26 -7.53 27.20
N GLU A 68 21.31 -8.25 27.77
CA GLU A 68 20.06 -8.66 27.08
C GLU A 68 19.13 -7.47 26.81
N GLU A 69 19.05 -6.52 27.74
CA GLU A 69 18.21 -5.33 27.58
C GLU A 69 18.79 -4.37 26.52
N LEU A 70 20.11 -4.39 26.36
CA LEU A 70 20.82 -3.65 25.32
C LEU A 70 20.48 -4.17 23.92
N ASP A 71 20.34 -5.49 23.75
CA ASP A 71 19.98 -6.10 22.47
C ASP A 71 18.53 -5.79 22.06
N ILE A 72 17.59 -5.81 23.02
CA ILE A 72 16.20 -5.38 22.76
C ILE A 72 16.15 -3.89 22.38
N THR A 73 16.94 -3.05 23.07
CA THR A 73 16.95 -1.61 22.80
C THR A 73 17.59 -1.31 21.44
N ARG A 74 18.67 -2.01 21.07
CA ARG A 74 19.26 -1.95 19.71
C ARG A 74 18.25 -2.34 18.64
N LEU A 75 17.54 -3.46 18.83
CA LEU A 75 16.52 -3.91 17.89
C LEU A 75 15.40 -2.87 17.73
N ARG A 76 15.00 -2.17 18.80
CA ARG A 76 14.03 -1.06 18.71
C ARG A 76 14.59 0.10 17.91
N VAL A 77 15.83 0.52 18.16
CA VAL A 77 16.49 1.59 17.40
C VAL A 77 16.59 1.24 15.91
N ASP A 78 16.92 0.00 15.57
CA ASP A 78 17.01 -0.47 14.18
C ASP A 78 15.64 -0.48 13.48
N ASN A 79 14.60 -0.94 14.17
CA ASN A 79 13.23 -0.88 13.65
C ASN A 79 12.77 0.56 13.41
N MET A 80 13.07 1.47 14.35
CA MET A 80 12.70 2.89 14.20
C MET A 80 13.50 3.56 13.08
N ALA A 81 14.78 3.24 12.92
CA ALA A 81 15.59 3.70 11.80
C ALA A 81 14.99 3.22 10.46
N THR A 82 14.54 1.96 10.39
CA THR A 82 13.86 1.42 9.21
C THR A 82 12.58 2.20 8.89
N GLN A 83 11.75 2.47 9.91
CA GLN A 83 10.53 3.26 9.74
C GLN A 83 10.81 4.71 9.31
N MET A 84 11.90 5.30 9.80
CA MET A 84 12.38 6.61 9.32
C MET A 84 12.78 6.55 7.84
N TYR A 85 13.49 5.51 7.39
CA TYR A 85 13.83 5.33 5.98
C TYR A 85 12.59 5.15 5.11
N ASP A 86 11.60 4.37 5.55
CA ASP A 86 10.34 4.19 4.83
C ASP A 86 9.58 5.52 4.68
N SER A 87 9.56 6.34 5.74
CA SER A 87 8.94 7.66 5.73
C SER A 87 9.72 8.66 4.85
N ALA A 88 11.05 8.58 4.88
CA ALA A 88 11.93 9.42 4.06
C ALA A 88 11.98 9.01 2.58
N ALA A 89 11.52 7.80 2.23
CA ALA A 89 11.48 7.31 0.86
C ALA A 89 10.59 8.17 -0.06
N LEU A 90 9.64 8.92 0.51
CA LEU A 90 8.76 9.87 -0.19
C LEU A 90 9.39 11.27 -0.37
N LEU A 91 10.53 11.53 0.26
CA LEU A 91 11.24 12.82 0.21
C LEU A 91 12.27 12.83 -0.92
N LEU A 92 12.67 14.02 -1.35
CA LEU A 92 13.67 14.19 -2.40
C LEU A 92 15.09 14.10 -1.85
N THR A 93 16.04 13.60 -2.64
CA THR A 93 17.47 13.87 -2.40
C THR A 93 17.81 15.28 -2.87
N LYS A 94 18.96 15.82 -2.42
CA LYS A 94 19.46 17.13 -2.91
C LYS A 94 19.63 17.17 -4.43
N GLN A 95 20.09 16.07 -5.03
CA GLN A 95 20.24 15.95 -6.49
C GLN A 95 18.88 15.93 -7.20
N GLN A 96 17.90 15.21 -6.63
CA GLN A 96 16.56 15.17 -7.20
C GLN A 96 15.85 16.52 -7.15
N LEU A 97 16.16 17.37 -6.16
CA LEU A 97 15.63 18.73 -6.11
C LEU A 97 16.05 19.54 -7.35
N ASP A 98 17.30 19.40 -7.80
CA ASP A 98 17.78 20.04 -9.03
C ASP A 98 17.10 19.45 -10.27
N THR A 99 16.85 18.13 -10.27
CA THR A 99 16.09 17.45 -11.33
C THR A 99 14.65 17.96 -11.43
N VAL A 100 13.98 18.17 -10.29
CA VAL A 100 12.62 18.76 -10.26
C VAL A 100 12.63 20.16 -10.88
N LEU A 101 13.62 21.00 -10.55
CA LEU A 101 13.77 22.31 -11.18
C LEU A 101 13.96 22.19 -12.69
N SER A 102 14.81 21.25 -13.16
CA SER A 102 14.97 20.98 -14.59
C SER A 102 13.65 20.61 -15.26
N HIS A 103 12.86 19.72 -14.66
CA HIS A 103 11.54 19.34 -15.20
C HIS A 103 10.59 20.52 -15.32
N ILE A 104 10.64 21.48 -14.39
CA ILE A 104 9.82 22.70 -14.48
C ILE A 104 10.21 23.54 -15.70
N TYR A 105 11.50 23.68 -15.99
CA TYR A 105 11.97 24.33 -17.23
C TYR A 105 11.56 23.56 -18.48
N ASP A 106 11.65 22.23 -18.46
CA ASP A 106 11.23 21.38 -19.57
C ASP A 106 9.73 21.49 -19.84
N TYR A 107 8.90 21.50 -18.79
CA TYR A 107 7.46 21.72 -18.91
C TYR A 107 7.14 23.12 -19.41
N ALA A 108 7.88 24.14 -18.99
CA ALA A 108 7.70 25.49 -19.51
C ALA A 108 7.98 25.53 -21.02
N ASN A 109 9.09 24.94 -21.45
CA ASN A 109 9.47 24.86 -22.86
C ASN A 109 8.45 24.04 -23.69
N LYS A 110 8.07 22.84 -23.21
CA LYS A 110 7.05 21.98 -23.84
C LYS A 110 5.73 22.72 -24.10
N ASN A 111 5.34 23.58 -23.15
CA ASN A 111 4.09 24.34 -23.24
C ASN A 111 4.22 25.70 -23.93
N ASN A 112 5.41 26.08 -24.40
CA ASN A 112 5.71 27.40 -25.00
C ASN A 112 5.41 28.57 -24.05
N VAL A 113 5.65 28.39 -22.75
CA VAL A 113 5.54 29.46 -21.75
C VAL A 113 6.92 29.88 -21.27
N ALA A 114 7.09 31.15 -20.91
CA ALA A 114 8.37 31.69 -20.45
C ALA A 114 8.36 31.80 -18.93
N ILE A 115 9.40 31.31 -18.25
CA ILE A 115 9.59 31.56 -16.82
C ILE A 115 10.13 32.99 -16.69
N ALA A 116 9.30 33.88 -16.16
CA ALA A 116 9.64 35.29 -15.97
C ALA A 116 10.49 35.52 -14.72
N ASP A 117 10.23 34.75 -13.66
CA ASP A 117 10.95 34.88 -12.39
C ASP A 117 10.93 33.56 -11.61
N LEU A 118 12.05 33.22 -10.98
CA LEU A 118 12.17 32.07 -10.08
C LEU A 118 13.02 32.50 -8.88
N GLN A 119 12.36 32.80 -7.77
CA GLN A 119 13.01 33.29 -6.56
C GLN A 119 12.97 32.25 -5.45
N LEU A 120 14.12 31.92 -4.88
CA LEU A 120 14.18 31.17 -3.63
C LEU A 120 13.70 32.09 -2.50
N GLN A 121 12.58 31.75 -1.88
CA GLN A 121 11.95 32.56 -0.84
C GLN A 121 12.58 32.28 0.52
N GLY A 122 13.80 32.80 0.75
CA GLY A 122 14.41 32.95 2.06
C GLY A 122 14.74 31.67 2.85
N ASP A 123 15.46 31.86 3.96
CA ASP A 123 15.89 30.80 4.88
C ASP A 123 14.67 30.07 5.48
N PRO A 124 14.55 28.74 5.37
CA PRO A 124 13.44 27.97 5.95
C PRO A 124 13.20 28.27 7.43
N ALA A 125 14.23 28.70 8.18
CA ALA A 125 14.09 29.13 9.57
C ALA A 125 13.16 30.35 9.76
N LEU A 126 13.13 31.27 8.78
CA LEU A 126 12.26 32.46 8.80
C LEU A 126 10.82 32.15 8.38
N ILE A 127 10.60 31.15 7.51
CA ILE A 127 9.26 30.73 7.10
C ILE A 127 8.59 29.96 8.26
N ALA A 128 9.31 29.07 8.92
CA ALA A 128 8.86 28.36 10.12
C ALA A 128 8.45 29.33 11.25
N ALA A 129 9.25 30.39 11.46
CA ALA A 129 8.95 31.42 12.46
C ALA A 129 7.65 32.20 12.15
N ASN A 130 7.34 32.44 10.87
CA ASN A 130 6.14 33.16 10.46
C ASN A 130 4.86 32.29 10.43
N ALA A 131 5.00 30.96 10.33
CA ALA A 131 3.86 30.03 10.38
C ALA A 131 3.30 29.80 11.80
N GLY A 132 3.77 30.53 12.81
CA GLY A 132 3.32 30.41 14.20
C GLY A 132 3.74 29.10 14.89
N SER A 133 4.56 28.28 14.24
CA SER A 133 5.10 27.04 14.79
C SER A 133 6.56 27.25 15.17
N ALA A 134 6.79 27.83 16.35
CA ALA A 134 8.12 28.15 16.88
C ALA A 134 9.05 26.94 17.09
N ASN A 135 8.57 25.71 16.86
CA ASN A 135 9.33 24.48 17.02
C ASN A 135 9.80 23.84 15.70
N LEU A 136 9.55 24.46 14.53
CA LEU A 136 9.90 23.85 13.23
C LEU A 136 11.34 24.08 12.76
N SER A 137 12.09 24.98 13.40
CA SER A 137 13.21 25.64 12.74
C SER A 137 14.54 24.87 12.73
N THR A 138 14.63 23.64 13.24
CA THR A 138 15.90 22.87 13.22
C THR A 138 15.71 21.36 13.17
N SER A 139 14.69 20.85 12.46
CA SER A 139 14.67 19.41 12.21
C SER A 139 15.81 19.04 11.26
N THR A 140 16.85 18.36 11.76
CA THR A 140 17.99 17.86 10.96
C THR A 140 17.57 16.79 9.94
N ALA A 141 16.33 16.34 10.02
CA ALA A 141 15.77 15.27 9.23
C ALA A 141 15.50 15.64 7.77
N PHE A 142 15.10 16.89 7.52
CA PHE A 142 14.74 17.34 6.20
C PHE A 142 14.98 18.83 6.02
N GLU A 143 15.31 19.21 4.79
CA GLU A 143 15.53 20.57 4.34
C GLU A 143 14.35 20.96 3.44
N THR A 144 13.63 22.01 3.82
CA THR A 144 12.52 22.56 3.04
C THR A 144 13.02 23.74 2.21
N ARG A 145 12.71 23.77 0.92
CA ARG A 145 13.00 24.91 0.03
C ARG A 145 11.72 25.42 -0.61
N VAL A 146 11.49 26.73 -0.50
CA VAL A 146 10.31 27.38 -1.07
C VAL A 146 10.75 28.28 -2.22
N PHE A 147 10.14 28.09 -3.39
CA PHE A 147 10.39 28.89 -4.58
C PHE A 147 9.11 29.62 -4.98
N LYS A 148 9.24 30.90 -5.32
CA LYS A 148 8.20 31.65 -6.03
C LYS A 148 8.51 31.60 -7.51
N LEU A 149 7.60 31.03 -8.28
CA LEU A 149 7.71 30.89 -9.73
C LEU A 149 6.68 31.78 -10.40
N GLN A 150 7.13 32.60 -11.35
CA GLN A 150 6.28 33.38 -12.23
C GLN A 150 6.49 32.94 -13.67
N VAL A 151 5.40 32.61 -14.37
CA VAL A 151 5.41 32.09 -15.74
C VAL A 151 4.47 32.93 -16.59
N THR A 152 4.94 33.40 -17.74
CA THR A 152 4.18 34.22 -18.68
C THR A 152 3.82 33.45 -19.93
N GLY A 153 2.58 33.64 -20.41
CA GLY A 153 2.13 33.04 -21.65
C GLY A 153 0.64 33.19 -21.93
N PRO A 154 0.16 32.65 -23.06
CA PRO A 154 -1.27 32.51 -23.36
C PRO A 154 -1.97 31.61 -22.34
N MET A 155 -3.21 31.96 -21.96
CA MET A 155 -4.00 31.21 -20.95
C MET A 155 -4.00 29.70 -21.18
N ARG A 156 -4.22 29.25 -22.42
CA ARG A 156 -4.28 27.82 -22.75
C ARG A 156 -2.98 27.09 -22.44
N GLN A 157 -1.84 27.73 -22.74
CA GLN A 157 -0.52 27.18 -22.52
C GLN A 157 -0.14 27.18 -21.03
N LEU A 158 -0.52 28.24 -20.30
CA LEU A 158 -0.37 28.30 -18.84
C LEU A 158 -1.15 27.19 -18.14
N MET A 159 -2.38 26.90 -18.57
CA MET A 159 -3.18 25.82 -17.98
C MET A 159 -2.55 24.44 -18.26
N SER A 160 -2.04 24.20 -19.48
CA SER A 160 -1.31 22.96 -19.78
C SER A 160 -0.03 22.82 -18.94
N PHE A 161 0.71 23.93 -18.77
CA PHE A 161 1.87 23.98 -17.90
C PHE A 161 1.53 23.62 -16.44
N VAL A 162 0.42 24.14 -15.89
CA VAL A 162 -0.01 23.79 -14.53
C VAL A 162 -0.34 22.32 -14.39
N VAL A 163 -0.97 21.71 -15.40
CA VAL A 163 -1.29 20.27 -15.38
C VAL A 163 -0.01 19.44 -15.37
N ASP A 164 0.93 19.73 -16.27
CA ASP A 164 2.23 19.05 -16.35
C ASP A 164 3.04 19.26 -15.05
N ALA A 165 3.12 20.50 -14.54
CA ALA A 165 3.82 20.80 -13.30
C ALA A 165 3.20 20.07 -12.09
N ARG A 166 1.88 19.82 -12.10
CA ARG A 166 1.21 19.07 -11.02
C ARG A 166 1.61 17.60 -11.00
N GLU A 167 2.15 17.03 -12.07
CA GLU A 167 2.72 15.67 -12.05
C GLU A 167 3.89 15.57 -11.06
N LEU A 168 4.61 16.67 -10.82
CA LEU A 168 5.68 16.74 -9.80
C LEU A 168 5.15 16.69 -8.37
N SER A 169 3.87 17.03 -8.15
CA SER A 169 3.30 17.15 -6.79
C SER A 169 3.16 15.83 -6.04
N ALA A 170 3.33 14.69 -6.72
CA ALA A 170 3.25 13.37 -6.11
C ALA A 170 4.49 13.01 -5.26
N LEU A 171 5.58 13.80 -5.30
CA LEU A 171 6.93 13.34 -4.93
C LEU A 171 7.68 14.31 -4.02
N GLY A 172 7.08 14.69 -2.88
CA GLY A 172 7.73 15.62 -1.95
C GLY A 172 7.82 17.06 -2.47
N VAL A 173 7.05 17.39 -3.52
CA VAL A 173 6.84 18.75 -4.03
C VAL A 173 5.40 19.15 -3.76
N VAL A 174 5.18 20.33 -3.20
CA VAL A 174 3.85 20.92 -2.99
C VAL A 174 3.78 22.20 -3.79
N ILE A 175 2.77 22.34 -4.64
CA ILE A 175 2.54 23.56 -5.43
C ILE A 175 1.31 24.27 -4.85
N SER A 176 1.48 25.52 -4.42
CA SER A 176 0.45 26.34 -3.78
C SER A 176 0.38 27.76 -4.38
N ASP A 177 -0.57 28.54 -3.89
CA ASP A 177 -0.70 29.99 -4.17
C ASP A 177 -0.75 30.38 -5.65
N PHE A 178 -1.51 29.60 -6.44
CA PHE A 178 -1.76 29.93 -7.84
C PHE A 178 -2.52 31.25 -7.96
N SER A 179 -1.94 32.20 -8.68
CA SER A 179 -2.60 33.44 -9.07
C SER A 179 -2.29 33.74 -10.53
N ILE A 180 -3.29 34.18 -11.28
CA ILE A 180 -3.13 34.60 -12.67
C ILE A 180 -3.51 36.08 -12.74
N SER A 181 -2.60 36.92 -13.19
CA SER A 181 -2.84 38.34 -13.43
C SER A 181 -2.50 38.71 -14.88
N PRO A 182 -3.19 39.71 -15.47
CA PRO A 182 -2.70 40.35 -16.69
C PRO A 182 -1.29 40.88 -16.48
N ASP A 183 -0.45 40.80 -17.52
CA ASP A 183 0.84 41.46 -17.51
C ASP A 183 0.66 42.94 -17.85
N ASP A 184 0.68 43.78 -16.80
CA ASP A 184 0.52 45.24 -16.88
C ASP A 184 1.60 45.92 -17.76
N SER A 185 2.67 45.22 -18.12
CA SER A 185 3.76 45.76 -18.91
C SER A 185 3.48 45.84 -20.43
N SER A 186 2.39 45.24 -20.91
CA SER A 186 2.10 45.11 -22.35
C SER A 186 0.87 45.91 -22.80
N SER A 187 1.06 46.89 -23.70
CA SER A 187 -0.02 47.76 -24.22
C SER A 187 -0.70 47.24 -25.50
N ILE A 188 -0.44 45.99 -25.90
CA ILE A 188 -0.88 45.41 -27.17
C ILE A 188 -2.08 44.47 -26.95
N ALA A 189 -2.99 44.42 -27.91
CA ALA A 189 -4.30 43.74 -27.88
C ALA A 189 -4.30 42.21 -27.61
N VAL A 190 -3.14 41.60 -27.37
CA VAL A 190 -3.00 40.21 -26.91
C VAL A 190 -2.00 40.23 -25.75
N GLN A 191 -2.47 40.62 -24.57
CA GLN A 191 -1.62 40.65 -23.38
C GLN A 191 -1.30 39.22 -22.93
N PRO A 192 -0.01 38.86 -22.75
CA PRO A 192 0.33 37.65 -22.03
C PRO A 192 -0.22 37.74 -20.60
N LEU A 193 -0.58 36.58 -20.05
CA LEU A 193 -0.96 36.45 -18.65
C LEU A 193 0.26 35.99 -17.87
N THR A 194 0.38 36.44 -16.63
CA THR A 194 1.40 36.00 -15.68
C THR A 194 0.74 35.08 -14.66
N LEU A 195 1.20 33.84 -14.59
CA LEU A 195 0.86 32.87 -13.57
C LEU A 195 1.96 32.90 -12.49
N ALA A 196 1.60 33.27 -11.27
CA ALA A 196 2.46 33.12 -10.10
C ALA A 196 2.03 31.90 -9.28
N MET A 197 3.00 31.13 -8.79
CA MET A 197 2.79 30.00 -7.89
C MET A 197 3.96 29.86 -6.91
N THR A 198 3.71 29.16 -5.81
CA THR A 198 4.72 28.79 -4.82
C THR A 198 5.01 27.29 -4.94
N LEU A 199 6.28 26.90 -5.00
CA LEU A 199 6.72 25.51 -4.97
C LEU A 199 7.48 25.26 -3.67
N THR A 200 6.98 24.35 -2.84
CA THR A 200 7.65 23.89 -1.63
C THR A 200 8.18 22.48 -1.87
N MET A 201 9.50 22.30 -1.75
CA MET A 201 10.16 21.02 -1.95
C MET A 201 10.76 20.55 -0.64
N TYR A 202 10.54 19.28 -0.31
CA TYR A 202 11.06 18.63 0.89
C TYR A 202 12.15 17.66 0.50
N SER A 203 13.34 17.85 1.06
CA SER A 203 14.48 16.96 0.81
C SER A 203 15.03 16.38 2.11
N SER A 204 15.57 15.16 2.08
CA SER A 204 16.17 14.53 3.26
C SER A 204 17.51 13.88 2.89
N PRO A 205 18.52 13.91 3.78
CA PRO A 205 19.73 13.11 3.61
C PRO A 205 19.47 11.59 3.64
N HIS A 206 18.30 11.17 4.15
CA HIS A 206 17.88 9.76 4.22
C HIS A 206 16.92 9.36 3.10
N ALA A 207 16.67 10.24 2.13
CA ALA A 207 15.80 9.93 1.00
C ALA A 207 16.38 8.78 0.16
N SER A 208 15.51 7.89 -0.31
CA SER A 208 15.88 6.66 -1.04
C SER A 208 16.49 6.92 -2.42
N GLY A 209 16.34 8.14 -2.96
CA GLY A 209 16.72 8.46 -4.34
C GLY A 209 15.76 7.93 -5.40
N ASN A 210 14.65 7.30 -5.01
CA ASN A 210 13.69 6.72 -5.93
C ASN A 210 12.43 7.57 -6.14
N ALA A 211 12.32 8.74 -5.48
CA ALA A 211 11.14 9.59 -5.61
C ALA A 211 10.78 9.88 -7.09
N LEU A 212 11.75 10.20 -7.94
CA LEU A 212 11.50 10.58 -9.34
C LEU A 212 11.42 9.41 -10.35
N THR A 213 11.54 8.13 -9.94
CA THR A 213 11.66 7.01 -10.92
C THR A 213 10.38 6.76 -11.72
N ASN A 214 9.23 7.20 -11.23
CA ASN A 214 7.94 7.04 -11.89
C ASN A 214 7.45 8.31 -12.60
N LEU A 215 8.29 9.35 -12.66
CA LEU A 215 7.92 10.57 -13.37
C LEU A 215 7.90 10.28 -14.88
N PRO A 216 6.86 10.72 -15.63
CA PRO A 216 6.92 10.68 -17.08
C PRO A 216 8.14 11.46 -17.54
N GLU A 217 9.02 10.83 -18.33
CA GLU A 217 10.15 11.54 -18.92
C GLU A 217 9.55 12.68 -19.76
N PRO A 218 9.91 13.95 -19.51
CA PRO A 218 9.41 15.06 -20.30
C PRO A 218 9.83 14.75 -21.73
N GLY A 219 8.83 14.59 -22.61
CA GLY A 219 9.07 14.17 -23.99
C GLY A 219 10.20 15.01 -24.55
N GLN A 220 11.32 14.35 -24.89
CA GLN A 220 12.54 15.06 -25.26
C GLN A 220 12.18 16.14 -26.27
N PRO A 221 12.67 17.37 -26.10
CA PRO A 221 12.40 18.42 -27.08
C PRO A 221 12.84 17.84 -28.43
N VAL A 222 11.86 17.59 -29.30
CA VAL A 222 12.16 17.15 -30.66
C VAL A 222 12.97 18.30 -31.21
N LEU A 223 14.27 18.08 -31.37
CA LEU A 223 15.15 19.05 -31.99
C LEU A 223 14.62 19.17 -33.42
N VAL A 224 13.75 20.16 -33.65
CA VAL A 224 13.26 20.49 -34.97
C VAL A 224 14.45 21.15 -35.63
N LEU A 225 15.39 20.32 -36.11
CA LEU A 225 16.44 20.80 -36.98
C LEU A 225 15.70 21.49 -38.12
N PRO A 226 15.97 22.79 -38.39
CA PRO A 226 15.28 23.51 -39.44
C PRO A 226 15.51 22.72 -40.72
N THR A 227 14.50 21.93 -41.11
CA THR A 227 14.52 21.22 -42.37
C THR A 227 14.36 22.34 -43.36
N ALA A 228 15.49 22.73 -43.99
CA ALA A 228 15.49 23.68 -45.07
C ALA A 228 14.40 23.21 -46.04
N THR A 229 13.29 23.94 -46.06
CA THR A 229 12.19 23.66 -46.95
C THR A 229 12.71 24.03 -48.32
N LEU A 230 13.29 23.04 -49.01
CA LEU A 230 13.60 23.17 -50.42
C LEU A 230 12.27 23.41 -51.10
N THR A 231 12.06 24.65 -51.54
CA THR A 231 10.92 25.03 -52.35
C THR A 231 10.83 24.03 -53.50
N PRO A 232 9.75 23.24 -53.61
CA PRO A 232 9.65 22.24 -54.66
C PRO A 232 9.64 22.98 -56.00
N ILE A 233 10.66 22.73 -56.82
CA ILE A 233 10.64 23.09 -58.23
C ILE A 233 9.46 22.32 -58.83
N ALA A 234 8.53 23.05 -59.42
CA ALA A 234 7.34 22.50 -60.04
C ALA A 234 7.72 21.57 -61.20
N THR A 235 7.72 20.26 -60.95
CA THR A 235 7.84 19.25 -62.00
C THR A 235 6.45 18.83 -62.42
N ASN A 236 5.99 19.35 -63.57
CA ASN A 236 4.77 18.90 -64.24
C ASN A 236 4.86 17.39 -64.49
N THR A 237 4.14 16.60 -63.69
CA THR A 237 4.03 15.15 -63.88
C THR A 237 2.56 14.82 -64.17
N PRO A 238 2.25 14.12 -65.27
CA PRO A 238 0.89 13.84 -65.68
C PRO A 238 0.21 12.80 -64.77
N ASP A 239 -1.06 13.09 -64.53
CA ASP A 239 -2.08 12.35 -63.77
C ASP A 239 -2.26 10.89 -64.25
N PRO A 240 -2.03 9.87 -63.40
CA PRO A 240 -2.49 8.52 -63.66
C PRO A 240 -3.86 8.24 -63.04
N SER A 241 -4.84 8.18 -63.95
CA SER A 241 -6.11 7.46 -63.93
C SER A 241 -6.36 6.51 -62.74
N VAL A 242 -7.47 6.79 -62.07
CA VAL A 242 -8.14 6.00 -61.02
C VAL A 242 -8.47 4.58 -61.51
N THR A 243 -8.17 3.56 -60.69
CA THR A 243 -8.73 2.19 -60.81
C THR A 243 -9.43 1.84 -59.48
N PRO A 244 -10.72 1.43 -59.49
CA PRO A 244 -11.43 1.08 -58.27
C PRO A 244 -11.06 -0.33 -57.78
N THR A 245 -10.63 -0.42 -56.52
CA THR A 245 -10.39 -1.69 -55.83
C THR A 245 -11.66 -2.19 -55.16
N ILE A 246 -12.04 -3.44 -55.50
CA ILE A 246 -13.18 -4.18 -54.98
C ILE A 246 -12.90 -4.69 -53.57
N THR A 247 -13.87 -4.49 -52.66
CA THR A 247 -13.89 -4.96 -51.27
C THR A 247 -14.31 -6.44 -51.19
N PRO A 248 -13.50 -7.35 -50.59
CA PRO A 248 -13.98 -8.69 -50.27
C PRO A 248 -14.68 -8.74 -48.89
N THR A 249 -15.86 -9.35 -48.89
CA THR A 249 -16.69 -9.68 -47.73
C THR A 249 -16.08 -10.81 -46.89
N PRO A 250 -16.02 -10.71 -45.54
CA PRO A 250 -15.55 -11.80 -44.69
C PRO A 250 -16.63 -12.88 -44.47
N LEU A 251 -16.25 -14.16 -44.60
CA LEU A 251 -17.03 -15.34 -44.25
C LEU A 251 -16.87 -15.65 -42.73
N PRO A 252 -17.90 -16.12 -42.02
CA PRO A 252 -17.79 -16.51 -40.61
C PRO A 252 -17.12 -17.88 -40.43
N PRO A 253 -16.25 -18.08 -39.42
CA PRO A 253 -15.72 -19.40 -39.11
C PRO A 253 -16.73 -20.27 -38.32
N THR A 254 -16.96 -21.45 -38.85
CA THR A 254 -17.73 -22.57 -38.30
C THR A 254 -17.07 -23.12 -37.03
N MET A 255 -17.84 -23.35 -35.97
CA MET A 255 -17.37 -24.06 -34.77
C MET A 255 -17.46 -25.58 -34.97
N THR A 256 -16.38 -26.28 -34.65
CA THR A 256 -16.31 -27.76 -34.62
C THR A 256 -16.02 -28.22 -33.18
N PRO A 257 -16.85 -29.06 -32.55
CA PRO A 257 -16.51 -29.68 -31.27
C PRO A 257 -15.63 -30.93 -31.49
N SER A 258 -14.49 -31.00 -30.81
CA SER A 258 -13.59 -32.16 -30.80
C SER A 258 -13.62 -32.86 -29.44
N MET A 259 -13.60 -34.19 -29.50
CA MET A 259 -13.96 -35.13 -28.44
C MET A 259 -12.93 -35.31 -27.33
N THR A 260 -13.45 -35.66 -26.15
CA THR A 260 -12.79 -36.17 -24.94
C THR A 260 -12.23 -37.59 -25.14
N PRO A 261 -10.97 -37.89 -24.74
CA PRO A 261 -10.54 -39.26 -24.54
C PRO A 261 -10.70 -39.69 -23.07
N THR A 262 -11.43 -40.77 -22.86
CA THR A 262 -11.48 -41.56 -21.62
C THR A 262 -10.29 -42.51 -21.60
N PHE A 263 -9.42 -42.42 -20.59
CA PHE A 263 -8.43 -43.45 -20.31
C PHE A 263 -8.87 -44.30 -19.12
N THR A 264 -8.98 -45.61 -19.37
CA THR A 264 -9.20 -46.65 -18.37
C THR A 264 -7.86 -47.36 -18.17
N ALA A 265 -7.29 -47.31 -16.96
CA ALA A 265 -6.09 -48.08 -16.63
C ALA A 265 -6.48 -49.33 -15.82
N THR A 266 -6.10 -50.48 -16.36
CA THR A 266 -6.25 -51.81 -15.75
C THR A 266 -5.07 -52.07 -14.81
N ALA A 267 -5.34 -52.52 -13.58
CA ALA A 267 -4.30 -52.96 -12.66
C ALA A 267 -3.94 -54.44 -12.93
N THR A 268 -2.66 -54.71 -13.18
CA THR A 268 -2.10 -56.07 -13.18
C THR A 268 -1.13 -56.17 -12.00
N ILE A 269 -1.47 -57.04 -11.05
CA ILE A 269 -0.65 -57.38 -9.89
C ILE A 269 0.21 -58.59 -10.27
N THR A 270 1.53 -58.46 -10.17
CA THR A 270 2.48 -59.57 -10.25
C THR A 270 3.30 -59.57 -8.95
N PRO A 271 3.25 -60.61 -8.11
CA PRO A 271 4.16 -60.74 -6.99
C PRO A 271 5.49 -61.39 -7.42
N THR A 272 6.53 -61.25 -6.58
CA THR A 272 7.77 -62.06 -6.43
C THR A 272 9.07 -61.27 -6.72
N PRO A 273 10.23 -61.54 -6.06
CA PRO A 273 10.51 -62.01 -4.69
C PRO A 273 11.41 -61.04 -3.89
N THR A 274 11.48 -61.31 -2.58
CA THR A 274 12.32 -60.67 -1.55
C THR A 274 13.81 -60.75 -1.88
N SER A 275 14.48 -59.59 -2.00
CA SER A 275 15.94 -59.47 -1.96
C SER A 275 16.34 -58.60 -0.76
N MET A 276 17.25 -59.14 0.05
CA MET A 276 17.84 -58.49 1.22
C MET A 276 18.78 -57.37 0.73
N VAL A 277 18.44 -56.10 0.97
CA VAL A 277 19.23 -54.93 0.57
C VAL A 277 19.82 -54.27 1.81
N THR A 278 21.14 -54.19 1.83
CA THR A 278 21.97 -53.41 2.75
C THR A 278 21.57 -51.94 2.71
N ALA A 279 21.24 -51.36 3.87
CA ALA A 279 20.83 -49.97 4.00
C ALA A 279 21.92 -49.03 3.45
N THR A 280 21.61 -48.39 2.32
CA THR A 280 22.34 -47.24 1.80
C THR A 280 21.44 -46.03 2.03
N GLU A 281 22.00 -44.96 2.56
CA GLU A 281 21.32 -43.69 2.86
C GLU A 281 20.48 -43.23 1.65
N PRO A 282 19.18 -42.93 1.82
CA PRO A 282 18.31 -42.62 0.69
C PRO A 282 18.76 -41.32 0.03
N VAL A 283 19.12 -41.43 -1.25
CA VAL A 283 19.27 -40.26 -2.13
C VAL A 283 17.92 -39.53 -2.17
N PRO A 284 17.86 -38.22 -1.90
CA PRO A 284 16.60 -37.47 -1.91
C PRO A 284 15.96 -37.59 -3.29
N THR A 285 14.81 -38.25 -3.34
CA THR A 285 13.98 -38.32 -4.54
C THR A 285 13.43 -36.91 -4.77
N ALA A 286 13.77 -36.30 -5.91
CA ALA A 286 13.32 -34.96 -6.24
C ALA A 286 11.78 -34.92 -6.26
N THR A 287 11.18 -34.26 -5.25
CA THR A 287 9.75 -34.00 -5.17
C THR A 287 9.32 -33.18 -6.38
N PRO A 288 8.22 -33.54 -7.08
CA PRO A 288 7.75 -32.78 -8.24
C PRO A 288 7.42 -31.34 -7.83
N THR A 289 8.22 -30.40 -8.32
CA THR A 289 8.00 -28.96 -8.12
C THR A 289 6.79 -28.54 -8.95
N LEU A 290 5.76 -27.94 -8.34
CA LEU A 290 4.68 -27.32 -9.11
C LEU A 290 5.28 -26.14 -9.90
N LEU A 291 4.95 -26.05 -11.20
CA LEU A 291 5.36 -24.92 -12.05
C LEU A 291 4.92 -23.60 -11.42
N GLY A 292 5.88 -22.69 -11.18
CA GLY A 292 5.63 -21.34 -10.64
C GLY A 292 5.87 -21.18 -9.13
N GLN A 293 6.38 -22.19 -8.45
CA GLN A 293 6.82 -22.09 -7.05
C GLN A 293 8.17 -21.37 -6.93
N CYS A 294 8.32 -20.54 -5.91
CA CYS A 294 9.63 -20.08 -5.45
C CYS A 294 9.74 -20.22 -3.93
N SER A 295 10.96 -20.49 -3.46
CA SER A 295 11.27 -20.27 -2.07
C SER A 295 11.36 -18.76 -1.79
N PRO A 296 10.88 -18.30 -0.63
CA PRO A 296 11.06 -16.93 -0.20
C PRO A 296 12.54 -16.52 -0.22
N VAL A 297 12.82 -15.28 -0.64
CA VAL A 297 14.16 -14.69 -0.66
C VAL A 297 14.25 -13.63 0.45
N GLY A 298 15.30 -13.70 1.28
CA GLY A 298 15.63 -12.63 2.23
C GLY A 298 14.92 -12.63 3.59
N GLY A 299 14.54 -13.80 4.12
CA GLY A 299 13.98 -13.95 5.46
C GLY A 299 14.74 -14.96 6.32
N ASP A 300 14.55 -14.91 7.65
CA ASP A 300 14.85 -16.06 8.51
C ASP A 300 14.13 -17.27 7.89
N ILE A 301 14.89 -18.24 7.40
CA ILE A 301 14.33 -19.44 6.80
C ILE A 301 13.48 -20.12 7.86
N MET A 302 12.21 -20.44 7.56
CA MET A 302 11.30 -21.19 8.44
C MET A 302 11.84 -22.57 8.90
N ALA A 303 13.03 -22.97 8.43
CA ALA A 303 13.74 -24.18 8.81
C ALA A 303 13.81 -24.39 10.33
N THR A 304 13.82 -23.31 11.10
CA THR A 304 13.56 -23.38 12.55
C THR A 304 12.33 -22.54 12.88
N LEU A 305 11.20 -23.21 13.09
CA LEU A 305 10.00 -22.56 13.60
C LEU A 305 10.26 -22.01 14.98
N ILE A 306 10.39 -20.68 15.07
CA ILE A 306 10.34 -19.99 16.35
C ILE A 306 8.90 -19.49 16.52
N PHE A 307 8.11 -20.27 17.25
CA PHE A 307 6.79 -19.84 17.70
C PHE A 307 6.90 -18.47 18.39
N SER A 308 5.89 -17.62 18.21
CA SER A 308 5.83 -16.23 18.70
C SER A 308 6.78 -15.21 18.05
N LYS A 309 7.55 -15.58 17.02
CA LYS A 309 8.33 -14.63 16.21
C LYS A 309 7.62 -14.33 14.88
N VAL A 310 7.57 -13.05 14.52
CA VAL A 310 7.13 -12.63 13.17
C VAL A 310 8.29 -12.86 12.19
N GLN A 311 8.08 -13.75 11.23
CA GLN A 311 9.00 -14.01 10.14
C GLN A 311 8.61 -13.18 8.92
N LYS A 312 9.59 -12.61 8.23
CA LYS A 312 9.37 -11.76 7.07
C LYS A 312 9.97 -12.43 5.86
N ALA A 313 9.27 -12.43 4.74
CA ALA A 313 9.92 -12.70 3.47
C ALA A 313 9.27 -12.00 2.30
N THR A 314 10.08 -11.91 1.24
CA THR A 314 9.72 -11.33 -0.04
C THR A 314 9.81 -12.41 -1.12
N GLY A 315 8.88 -12.40 -2.06
CA GLY A 315 8.90 -13.34 -3.17
C GLY A 315 8.21 -12.78 -4.40
N PHE A 316 8.79 -13.05 -5.57
CA PHE A 316 8.35 -12.55 -6.87
C PHE A 316 7.55 -13.58 -7.69
N CYS A 317 7.14 -14.69 -7.06
CA CYS A 317 6.49 -15.79 -7.76
C CYS A 317 4.99 -15.90 -7.46
N ASN A 318 4.31 -16.70 -8.29
CA ASN A 318 2.88 -16.97 -8.17
C ASN A 318 2.55 -17.89 -7.00
N ILE A 319 3.50 -18.65 -6.46
CA ILE A 319 3.26 -19.48 -5.27
C ILE A 319 4.52 -19.43 -4.40
N GLN A 320 4.41 -18.82 -3.22
CA GLN A 320 5.49 -18.89 -2.23
C GLN A 320 5.32 -20.15 -1.39
N VAL A 321 6.39 -20.94 -1.29
CA VAL A 321 6.39 -22.18 -0.49
C VAL A 321 7.35 -22.02 0.67
N TRP A 322 6.83 -22.19 1.88
CA TRP A 322 7.55 -22.02 3.12
C TRP A 322 7.63 -23.38 3.84
N PRO A 323 8.74 -24.12 3.67
CA PRO A 323 8.93 -25.39 4.34
C PRO A 323 9.26 -25.17 5.82
N PHE A 324 8.73 -26.03 6.69
CA PHE A 324 9.06 -26.07 8.11
C PHE A 324 8.89 -27.47 8.71
N ASP A 325 9.59 -27.73 9.80
CA ASP A 325 9.50 -28.98 10.55
C ASP A 325 8.84 -28.74 11.90
N LEU A 326 7.97 -29.68 12.30
CA LEU A 326 7.41 -29.79 13.63
C LEU A 326 7.97 -31.05 14.31
N ASP A 327 8.55 -30.89 15.49
CA ASP A 327 9.16 -31.97 16.28
C ASP A 327 8.13 -32.81 17.06
N GLN A 328 6.95 -32.24 17.32
CA GLN A 328 5.82 -32.91 17.97
C GLN A 328 4.48 -32.44 17.36
N ALA A 329 3.38 -33.04 17.83
CA ALA A 329 2.05 -32.62 17.43
C ALA A 329 1.71 -31.24 18.03
N TYR A 330 1.16 -30.34 17.20
CA TYR A 330 0.82 -28.98 17.60
C TYR A 330 -0.57 -28.57 17.12
N ASP A 331 -1.28 -27.86 18.00
CA ASP A 331 -2.32 -26.91 17.61
C ASP A 331 -1.68 -25.54 17.42
N PHE A 332 -1.78 -24.98 16.22
CA PHE A 332 -1.20 -23.68 15.92
C PHE A 332 -2.07 -22.81 15.01
N VAL A 333 -1.82 -21.50 15.11
CA VAL A 333 -2.42 -20.48 14.25
C VAL A 333 -1.31 -19.80 13.46
N LEU A 334 -1.46 -19.81 12.14
CA LEU A 334 -0.68 -19.02 11.19
C LEU A 334 -1.45 -17.72 10.92
N ASP A 335 -0.86 -16.59 11.27
CA ASP A 335 -1.35 -15.25 10.95
C ASP A 335 -0.43 -14.62 9.91
N ILE A 336 -0.94 -14.42 8.71
CA ILE A 336 -0.22 -13.84 7.59
C ILE A 336 -0.78 -12.47 7.31
N VAL A 337 0.08 -11.46 7.33
CA VAL A 337 -0.28 -10.08 6.98
C VAL A 337 0.58 -9.65 5.81
N ARG A 338 -0.07 -9.28 4.72
CA ARG A 338 0.59 -8.69 3.57
C ARG A 338 1.00 -7.24 3.88
N ARG A 339 2.21 -6.83 3.50
CA ARG A 339 2.71 -5.46 3.75
C ARG A 339 2.25 -4.44 2.70
N SER A 340 1.98 -4.88 1.47
CA SER A 340 1.69 -3.96 0.36
C SER A 340 0.58 -4.45 -0.57
N GLY A 341 -0.47 -3.65 -0.74
CA GLY A 341 -1.55 -3.84 -1.73
C GLY A 341 -2.72 -4.75 -1.30
N ASP A 342 -3.88 -4.54 -1.95
CA ASP A 342 -5.19 -5.10 -1.55
C ASP A 342 -5.55 -6.43 -2.22
N ALA A 343 -4.59 -7.29 -2.52
CA ALA A 343 -4.91 -8.53 -3.25
C ALA A 343 -5.10 -9.74 -2.32
N HIS A 344 -6.12 -10.51 -2.67
CA HIS A 344 -6.50 -11.73 -2.00
C HIS A 344 -5.48 -12.84 -2.29
N TYR A 345 -5.25 -13.71 -1.31
CA TYR A 345 -4.48 -14.93 -1.48
C TYR A 345 -5.15 -16.09 -0.75
N ARG A 346 -4.83 -17.31 -1.16
CA ARG A 346 -5.14 -18.55 -0.46
C ARG A 346 -3.90 -19.03 0.27
N MET A 347 -4.05 -19.41 1.52
CA MET A 347 -3.02 -20.16 2.25
C MET A 347 -3.40 -21.63 2.26
N GLU A 348 -2.43 -22.48 2.02
CA GLU A 348 -2.58 -23.93 2.09
C GLU A 348 -1.46 -24.50 2.94
N LEU A 349 -1.82 -25.25 3.98
CA LEU A 349 -0.89 -26.09 4.71
C LEU A 349 -0.91 -27.48 4.09
N ARG A 350 0.27 -27.96 3.67
CA ARG A 350 0.45 -29.27 3.06
C ARG A 350 1.51 -30.06 3.80
N ASP A 351 1.37 -31.38 3.83
CA ASP A 351 2.39 -32.27 4.39
C ASP A 351 3.54 -32.54 3.41
N SER A 352 4.47 -33.42 3.80
CA SER A 352 5.62 -33.85 3.01
C SER A 352 5.23 -34.61 1.72
N GLU A 353 4.05 -35.21 1.68
CA GLU A 353 3.47 -35.85 0.49
C GLU A 353 2.69 -34.84 -0.38
N ASN A 354 2.76 -33.55 -0.05
CA ASN A 354 2.04 -32.46 -0.69
C ASN A 354 0.50 -32.59 -0.60
N LYS A 355 0.00 -33.40 0.35
CA LYS A 355 -1.43 -33.55 0.63
C LYS A 355 -1.92 -32.33 1.41
N LEU A 356 -3.07 -31.80 1.00
CA LEU A 356 -3.68 -30.66 1.65
C LEU A 356 -4.19 -31.04 3.04
N ILE A 357 -3.67 -30.37 4.07
CA ILE A 357 -4.07 -30.55 5.47
C ILE A 357 -5.14 -29.52 5.84
N SER A 358 -4.88 -28.25 5.56
CA SER A 358 -5.78 -27.14 5.86
C SER A 358 -5.62 -26.04 4.81
N ALA A 359 -6.68 -25.30 4.54
CA ALA A 359 -6.65 -24.16 3.64
C ALA A 359 -7.62 -23.08 4.11
N THR A 360 -7.27 -21.83 3.81
CA THR A 360 -8.14 -20.68 4.06
C THR A 360 -7.77 -19.55 3.11
N GLU A 361 -8.68 -18.62 2.91
CA GLU A 361 -8.48 -17.47 2.04
C GLU A 361 -8.27 -16.22 2.89
N SER A 362 -7.43 -15.32 2.42
CA SER A 362 -7.23 -14.02 3.04
C SER A 362 -8.47 -13.15 2.86
N SER A 363 -8.65 -12.19 3.76
CA SER A 363 -9.56 -11.07 3.56
C SER A 363 -9.02 -10.11 2.50
N ALA A 364 -9.87 -9.17 2.08
CA ALA A 364 -9.57 -8.17 1.06
C ALA A 364 -8.46 -7.19 1.46
N ASP A 365 -8.26 -7.00 2.76
CA ASP A 365 -7.17 -6.22 3.35
C ASP A 365 -5.81 -6.96 3.34
N GLY A 366 -5.74 -8.16 2.77
CA GLY A 366 -4.50 -8.92 2.68
C GLY A 366 -4.07 -9.62 3.98
N ARG A 367 -4.99 -9.77 4.96
CA ARG A 367 -4.74 -10.62 6.14
C ARG A 367 -5.34 -12.01 5.99
N GLY A 368 -4.62 -13.02 6.43
CA GLY A 368 -4.99 -14.41 6.31
C GLY A 368 -4.71 -15.16 7.60
N ILE A 369 -5.71 -15.89 8.12
CA ILE A 369 -5.55 -16.70 9.34
C ILE A 369 -5.84 -18.17 9.01
N LEU A 370 -4.82 -19.02 9.14
CA LEU A 370 -4.93 -20.47 9.00
C LEU A 370 -4.75 -21.15 10.34
N VAL A 371 -5.74 -21.96 10.73
CA VAL A 371 -5.69 -22.77 11.94
C VAL A 371 -5.52 -24.23 11.54
N ALA A 372 -4.58 -24.91 12.18
CA ALA A 372 -4.27 -26.30 11.89
C ALA A 372 -3.93 -27.07 13.18
N HIS A 373 -4.29 -28.35 13.15
CA HIS A 373 -3.80 -29.37 14.04
C HIS A 373 -3.01 -30.35 13.19
N THR A 374 -1.74 -30.57 13.52
CA THR A 374 -0.90 -31.53 12.79
C THR A 374 -0.03 -32.32 13.74
N ASP A 375 0.30 -33.56 13.36
CA ASP A 375 1.34 -34.34 14.01
C ASP A 375 2.74 -33.76 13.74
N SER A 376 3.78 -34.35 14.35
CA SER A 376 5.16 -34.04 13.95
C SER A 376 5.43 -34.42 12.50
N GLY A 377 6.29 -33.66 11.85
CA GLY A 377 6.65 -33.90 10.46
C GLY A 377 7.08 -32.65 9.72
N HIS A 378 7.34 -32.82 8.43
CA HIS A 378 7.69 -31.76 7.51
C HIS A 378 6.43 -31.23 6.81
N PHE A 379 6.27 -29.91 6.80
CA PHE A 379 5.12 -29.24 6.22
C PHE A 379 5.55 -28.11 5.28
N ASN A 380 4.67 -27.80 4.34
CA ASN A 380 4.79 -26.68 3.42
C ASN A 380 3.60 -25.75 3.62
N LEU A 381 3.88 -24.49 3.97
CA LEU A 381 2.90 -23.42 3.86
C LEU A 381 3.01 -22.80 2.46
N ASN A 382 1.96 -22.98 1.66
CA ASN A 382 1.84 -22.37 0.35
C ASN A 382 0.98 -21.10 0.44
N ILE A 383 1.50 -19.99 -0.08
CA ILE A 383 0.76 -18.73 -0.23
C ILE A 383 0.53 -18.50 -1.73
N ILE A 384 -0.74 -18.53 -2.14
CA ILE A 384 -1.18 -18.51 -3.54
C ILE A 384 -1.99 -17.23 -3.77
N PRO A 385 -1.47 -16.19 -4.44
CA PRO A 385 -2.21 -14.99 -4.82
C PRO A 385 -3.38 -15.37 -5.73
N ILE A 386 -4.56 -14.79 -5.45
CA ILE A 386 -5.80 -15.03 -6.21
C ILE A 386 -6.02 -13.92 -7.25
N SER A 387 -5.71 -12.66 -6.91
CA SER A 387 -6.19 -11.50 -7.70
C SER A 387 -5.13 -10.53 -8.23
N SER A 388 -3.82 -10.83 -8.14
CA SER A 388 -2.80 -9.95 -8.74
C SER A 388 -1.48 -10.66 -9.04
N THR A 389 -0.64 -10.03 -9.88
CA THR A 389 0.78 -10.35 -10.14
C THR A 389 1.65 -9.17 -9.71
N GLY A 390 2.66 -9.39 -8.88
CA GLY A 390 3.49 -8.32 -8.29
C GLY A 390 4.43 -8.86 -7.20
N PRO A 391 5.39 -8.08 -6.71
CA PRO A 391 6.21 -8.47 -5.58
C PRO A 391 5.33 -8.56 -4.32
N TRP A 392 5.36 -9.70 -3.65
CA TRP A 392 4.59 -9.91 -2.43
C TRP A 392 5.51 -9.99 -1.22
N GLU A 393 5.22 -9.15 -0.24
CA GLU A 393 5.85 -9.19 1.07
C GLU A 393 4.84 -9.63 2.12
N TYR A 394 5.18 -10.69 2.85
CA TYR A 394 4.34 -11.26 3.90
C TYR A 394 5.08 -11.22 5.24
N ASN A 395 4.36 -10.80 6.28
CA ASN A 395 4.70 -11.07 7.66
C ASN A 395 3.94 -12.34 8.07
N VAL A 396 4.65 -13.39 8.47
CA VAL A 396 4.08 -14.66 8.93
C VAL A 396 4.36 -14.79 10.43
N ALA A 397 3.31 -14.91 11.24
CA ALA A 397 3.42 -15.17 12.67
C ALA A 397 2.77 -16.51 13.01
N ILE A 398 3.40 -17.28 13.89
CA ILE A 398 2.99 -18.64 14.24
C ILE A 398 2.85 -18.73 15.74
N TRP A 399 1.65 -19.07 16.17
CA TRP A 399 1.28 -19.09 17.58
C TRP A 399 1.03 -20.53 18.02
N GLN A 400 1.84 -21.03 18.96
CA GLN A 400 1.70 -22.35 19.56
C GLN A 400 0.67 -22.33 20.69
N GLY A 401 -0.10 -23.40 20.85
CA GLY A 401 -0.76 -23.69 22.12
C GLY A 401 -1.85 -22.70 22.53
N MET A 402 -2.34 -21.88 21.60
CA MET A 402 -3.58 -21.16 21.85
C MET A 402 -4.70 -22.21 21.97
N PRO A 403 -5.52 -22.20 23.05
CA PRO A 403 -6.63 -23.14 23.20
C PRO A 403 -7.57 -22.98 22.01
N VAL A 404 -7.40 -23.84 21.00
CA VAL A 404 -8.04 -23.88 19.67
C VAL A 404 -8.98 -22.69 19.40
N ILE A 405 -8.39 -21.49 19.26
CA ILE A 405 -9.11 -20.32 18.77
C ILE A 405 -9.12 -20.44 17.25
N SER A 406 -10.04 -21.25 16.73
CA SER A 406 -10.28 -21.34 15.28
C SER A 406 -11.00 -20.07 14.80
N LEU A 407 -10.26 -18.97 14.64
CA LEU A 407 -10.75 -17.70 14.10
C LEU A 407 -11.19 -17.88 12.64
N ALA A 408 -12.38 -18.43 12.43
CA ALA A 408 -13.02 -18.45 11.13
C ALA A 408 -13.57 -17.06 10.84
N TRP A 409 -12.89 -16.30 9.99
CA TRP A 409 -13.36 -15.01 9.53
C TRP A 409 -14.50 -15.21 8.53
N ARG A 410 -15.64 -14.59 8.81
CA ARG A 410 -16.75 -14.51 7.86
C ARG A 410 -17.23 -13.07 7.81
N GLN A 411 -16.66 -12.26 6.92
CA GLN A 411 -17.27 -10.98 6.58
C GLN A 411 -18.52 -11.27 5.75
N SER A 412 -19.66 -10.79 6.24
CA SER A 412 -20.94 -10.89 5.53
C SER A 412 -21.31 -9.62 4.78
N SER A 413 -20.41 -8.63 4.69
CA SER A 413 -20.62 -7.40 3.93
C SER A 413 -19.83 -7.39 2.62
N PHE A 414 -20.57 -7.53 1.52
CA PHE A 414 -20.12 -7.21 0.16
C PHE A 414 -20.39 -5.72 -0.05
N SER A 415 -19.35 -4.88 -0.02
CA SER A 415 -19.49 -3.48 -0.42
C SER A 415 -19.30 -3.37 -1.94
N SER A 416 -20.37 -3.49 -2.72
CA SER A 416 -20.47 -2.63 -3.88
C SER A 416 -20.78 -1.21 -3.38
N HIS A 417 -20.12 -0.19 -3.92
CA HIS A 417 -20.29 1.24 -3.61
C HIS A 417 -21.72 1.79 -3.85
N THR A 418 -22.71 1.25 -3.15
CA THR A 418 -24.09 1.74 -3.16
C THR A 418 -24.57 1.77 -1.71
N SER A 419 -24.75 2.97 -1.20
CA SER A 419 -25.29 3.32 0.12
C SER A 419 -26.70 2.79 0.33
N VAL A 420 -26.84 1.49 0.61
CA VAL A 420 -28.11 0.92 1.06
C VAL A 420 -28.12 0.98 2.58
N GLU A 421 -28.98 1.85 3.13
CA GLU A 421 -29.34 1.85 4.56
C GLU A 421 -29.66 0.42 4.99
N GLY A 422 -28.87 -0.13 5.92
CA GLY A 422 -29.11 -1.44 6.52
C GLY A 422 -27.97 -2.45 6.44
N GLN A 423 -26.85 -2.17 5.75
CA GLN A 423 -25.68 -3.05 5.82
C GLN A 423 -24.86 -2.77 7.08
N GLN A 424 -24.90 -3.69 8.04
CA GLN A 424 -24.04 -3.66 9.21
C GLN A 424 -22.69 -4.31 8.87
N ASN A 425 -21.59 -3.62 9.17
CA ASN A 425 -20.25 -4.19 9.12
C ASN A 425 -20.07 -5.12 10.33
N VAL A 426 -20.47 -6.38 10.13
CA VAL A 426 -20.36 -7.44 11.13
C VAL A 426 -19.14 -8.31 10.83
N THR A 427 -18.21 -8.34 11.76
CA THR A 427 -17.08 -9.27 11.76
C THR A 427 -17.29 -10.29 12.86
N ALA A 428 -17.27 -11.57 12.53
CA ALA A 428 -17.41 -12.65 13.50
C ALA A 428 -16.16 -13.53 13.51
N TRP A 429 -15.77 -13.95 14.71
CA TRP A 429 -14.72 -14.91 14.99
C TRP A 429 -15.31 -16.07 15.78
N ARG A 430 -14.81 -17.28 15.54
CA ARG A 430 -15.15 -18.48 16.30
C ARG A 430 -13.95 -18.89 17.14
N TYR A 431 -14.16 -19.47 18.31
CA TYR A 431 -13.10 -20.06 19.11
C TYR A 431 -13.63 -21.23 19.95
N THR A 432 -12.75 -22.18 20.27
CA THR A 432 -13.10 -23.38 21.04
C THR A 432 -12.28 -23.39 22.32
N VAL A 433 -12.97 -23.33 23.45
CA VAL A 433 -12.36 -23.47 24.77
C VAL A 433 -12.34 -24.95 25.14
N ASN A 434 -11.17 -25.50 25.42
CA ASN A 434 -11.00 -26.92 25.74
C ASN A 434 -11.03 -27.22 27.24
N ASN A 435 -10.78 -26.23 28.09
CA ASN A 435 -10.69 -26.38 29.54
C ASN A 435 -12.07 -26.31 30.23
N ALA A 436 -12.20 -27.00 31.37
CA ALA A 436 -13.51 -27.30 31.97
C ALA A 436 -14.27 -26.06 32.43
N VAL A 437 -13.58 -25.09 33.03
CA VAL A 437 -14.06 -23.73 33.33
C VAL A 437 -12.85 -22.82 33.46
N GLU A 438 -12.73 -21.81 32.61
CA GLU A 438 -11.69 -20.79 32.73
C GLU A 438 -12.29 -19.40 32.47
N THR A 439 -11.74 -18.42 33.19
CA THR A 439 -12.02 -17.02 32.93
C THR A 439 -11.03 -16.56 31.88
N TYR A 440 -11.53 -15.89 30.86
CA TYR A 440 -10.70 -15.28 29.82
C TYR A 440 -11.05 -13.80 29.71
N GLN A 441 -10.05 -12.98 29.38
CA GLN A 441 -10.22 -11.60 28.99
C GLN A 441 -10.10 -11.52 27.46
N VAL A 442 -11.19 -11.14 26.81
CA VAL A 442 -11.22 -10.86 25.37
C VAL A 442 -10.91 -9.38 25.18
N ASP A 443 -9.71 -9.09 24.73
CA ASP A 443 -9.27 -7.74 24.37
C ASP A 443 -9.41 -7.54 22.88
N VAL A 444 -10.16 -6.53 22.47
CA VAL A 444 -10.24 -6.10 21.07
C VAL A 444 -9.74 -4.69 20.96
N LYS A 445 -8.84 -4.44 20.01
CA LYS A 445 -8.31 -3.11 19.73
C LYS A 445 -8.27 -2.89 18.23
N ARG A 446 -8.82 -1.76 17.77
CA ARG A 446 -8.65 -1.28 16.40
C ARG A 446 -7.22 -0.77 16.23
N THR A 447 -6.61 -1.13 15.11
CA THR A 447 -5.25 -0.72 14.77
C THR A 447 -5.24 0.53 13.88
N ASP A 448 -6.40 0.97 13.39
CA ASP A 448 -6.57 2.02 12.38
C ASP A 448 -7.35 3.24 12.89
N GLY A 449 -7.65 3.34 14.19
CA GLY A 449 -8.27 4.52 14.81
C GLY A 449 -9.27 4.20 15.93
N ASN A 450 -9.99 5.24 16.36
CA ASN A 450 -10.81 5.25 17.59
C ASN A 450 -12.32 5.11 17.32
N LEU A 451 -12.72 4.43 16.25
CA LEU A 451 -14.13 4.30 15.90
C LEU A 451 -14.88 3.36 16.83
N GLU A 452 -16.15 3.67 17.08
CA GLU A 452 -17.01 2.91 17.98
C GLU A 452 -17.48 1.58 17.37
N TYR A 453 -17.51 0.53 18.20
CA TYR A 453 -18.06 -0.78 17.81
C TYR A 453 -18.68 -1.49 19.01
N ASN A 454 -19.66 -2.34 18.73
CA ASN A 454 -20.23 -3.27 19.70
C ASN A 454 -19.53 -4.61 19.58
N LEU A 455 -19.02 -5.13 20.69
CA LEU A 455 -18.46 -6.46 20.83
C LEU A 455 -19.48 -7.35 21.54
N VAL A 456 -19.80 -8.50 20.97
CA VAL A 456 -20.72 -9.48 21.54
C VAL A 456 -20.06 -10.84 21.53
N VAL A 457 -20.01 -11.51 22.67
CA VAL A 457 -19.58 -12.89 22.77
C VAL A 457 -20.81 -13.78 22.90
N LEU A 458 -20.92 -14.78 22.03
CA LEU A 458 -21.97 -15.77 21.97
C LEU A 458 -21.43 -17.16 22.33
N ASP A 459 -22.25 -18.01 22.93
CA ASP A 459 -21.94 -19.44 23.10
C ASP A 459 -22.26 -20.27 21.84
N ALA A 460 -22.13 -21.60 21.95
CA ALA A 460 -22.38 -22.53 20.85
C ALA A 460 -23.82 -22.46 20.30
N ASP A 461 -24.78 -22.10 21.15
CA ASP A 461 -26.20 -21.92 20.82
C ASP A 461 -26.51 -20.49 20.32
N ARG A 462 -25.46 -19.69 20.09
CA ARG A 462 -25.53 -18.27 19.69
C ARG A 462 -26.22 -17.37 20.71
N LYS A 463 -26.25 -17.77 21.98
CA LYS A 463 -26.75 -16.92 23.06
C LYS A 463 -25.66 -15.97 23.51
N THR A 464 -25.99 -14.69 23.64
CA THR A 464 -25.08 -13.70 24.21
C THR A 464 -24.71 -14.07 25.64
N ILE A 465 -23.42 -14.32 25.86
CA ILE A 465 -22.85 -14.55 27.18
C ILE A 465 -22.17 -13.30 27.74
N ALA A 466 -21.71 -12.41 26.86
CA ALA A 466 -21.09 -11.16 27.25
C ALA A 466 -21.22 -10.13 26.11
N SER A 467 -21.31 -8.84 26.43
CA SER A 467 -21.27 -7.77 25.44
C SER A 467 -20.60 -6.52 25.99
N ALA A 468 -19.85 -5.80 25.17
CA ALA A 468 -19.24 -4.53 25.51
C ALA A 468 -19.28 -3.59 24.29
N ARG A 469 -19.09 -2.29 24.53
CA ARG A 469 -19.01 -1.27 23.46
C ARG A 469 -17.68 -0.56 23.60
N SER A 470 -16.93 -0.48 22.49
CA SER A 470 -15.76 0.36 22.38
C SER A 470 -16.17 1.78 21.99
N ILE A 471 -15.62 2.77 22.69
CA ILE A 471 -15.78 4.21 22.38
C ILE A 471 -14.49 4.84 21.85
N ASP A 472 -13.35 4.18 22.04
CA ASP A 472 -12.02 4.71 21.76
C ASP A 472 -11.20 3.76 20.85
N GLY A 473 -11.87 2.80 20.21
CA GLY A 473 -11.22 1.77 19.41
C GLY A 473 -10.72 0.56 20.20
N ALA A 474 -10.69 0.60 21.54
CA ALA A 474 -10.37 -0.55 22.38
C ALA A 474 -11.57 -1.00 23.23
N VAL A 475 -11.67 -2.30 23.51
CA VAL A 475 -12.61 -2.84 24.50
C VAL A 475 -12.07 -4.13 25.06
N SER A 476 -12.29 -4.32 26.35
CA SER A 476 -11.93 -5.56 27.05
C SER A 476 -13.18 -6.13 27.69
N ILE A 477 -13.41 -7.44 27.52
CA ILE A 477 -14.53 -8.13 28.14
C ILE A 477 -14.10 -9.45 28.75
N THR A 478 -14.38 -9.61 30.05
CA THR A 478 -14.13 -10.85 30.76
C THR A 478 -15.28 -11.83 30.52
N ILE A 479 -14.94 -13.04 30.12
CA ILE A 479 -15.88 -14.15 29.93
C ILE A 479 -15.50 -15.30 30.86
N THR A 480 -16.45 -15.86 31.57
CA THR A 480 -16.27 -17.15 32.26
C THR A 480 -16.89 -18.22 31.38
N SER A 481 -16.04 -19.04 30.79
CA SER A 481 -16.45 -20.00 29.77
C SER A 481 -16.27 -21.43 30.27
N LYS A 482 -17.21 -22.30 29.90
CA LYS A 482 -17.06 -23.76 30.02
C LYS A 482 -16.42 -24.29 28.73
N ARG A 483 -15.93 -25.53 28.77
CA ARG A 483 -15.52 -26.24 27.54
C ARG A 483 -16.63 -26.14 26.48
N GLY A 484 -16.31 -25.59 25.30
CA GLY A 484 -17.31 -25.33 24.28
C GLY A 484 -16.83 -24.41 23.16
N VAL A 485 -17.71 -24.19 22.18
CA VAL A 485 -17.50 -23.25 21.07
C VAL A 485 -18.12 -21.90 21.43
N TYR A 486 -17.42 -20.83 21.11
CA TYR A 486 -17.87 -19.46 21.31
C TYR A 486 -17.67 -18.66 20.02
N TYR A 487 -18.43 -17.57 19.90
CA TYR A 487 -18.34 -16.64 18.80
C TYR A 487 -18.14 -15.23 19.34
N THR A 488 -17.12 -14.53 18.90
CA THR A 488 -16.99 -13.09 19.13
C THR A 488 -17.51 -12.38 17.89
N VAL A 489 -18.45 -11.46 18.05
CA VAL A 489 -19.09 -10.71 16.97
C VAL A 489 -18.87 -9.24 17.22
N LEU A 490 -18.22 -8.56 16.29
CA LEU A 490 -18.02 -7.12 16.30
C LEU A 490 -18.93 -6.48 15.26
N THR A 491 -19.69 -5.48 15.69
CA THR A 491 -20.56 -4.68 14.82
C THR A 491 -20.11 -3.24 14.91
N ALA A 492 -19.56 -2.69 13.82
CA ALA A 492 -19.19 -1.27 13.79
C ALA A 492 -20.45 -0.40 13.99
N VAL A 493 -20.39 0.58 14.89
CA VAL A 493 -21.50 1.50 15.15
C VAL A 493 -21.57 2.56 14.05
N GLU A 494 -20.40 3.06 13.64
CA GLU A 494 -20.24 3.99 12.51
C GLU A 494 -18.93 3.70 11.75
N GLY A 495 -18.95 3.94 10.44
CA GLY A 495 -17.76 3.81 9.57
C GLY A 495 -17.68 2.53 8.72
N THR A 496 -16.80 2.58 7.71
CA THR A 496 -16.43 1.45 6.85
C THR A 496 -15.43 0.53 7.57
N SER A 497 -15.22 -0.67 7.02
CA SER A 497 -14.27 -1.71 7.46
C SER A 497 -13.00 -1.18 8.15
N GLY A 498 -12.52 -1.89 9.16
CA GLY A 498 -11.27 -1.57 9.86
C GLY A 498 -10.49 -2.79 10.31
N SER A 499 -9.25 -2.56 10.72
CA SER A 499 -8.34 -3.62 11.19
C SER A 499 -8.41 -3.77 12.70
N TYR A 500 -8.52 -5.02 13.18
CA TYR A 500 -8.66 -5.35 14.60
C TYR A 500 -7.57 -6.34 15.06
N SER A 501 -7.01 -6.10 16.24
CA SER A 501 -6.28 -7.10 17.01
C SER A 501 -7.20 -7.67 18.10
N ILE A 502 -7.25 -8.99 18.22
CA ILE A 502 -7.99 -9.67 19.28
C ILE A 502 -7.00 -10.48 20.10
N GLY A 503 -6.97 -10.23 21.40
CA GLY A 503 -6.27 -11.04 22.39
C GLY A 503 -7.29 -11.83 23.21
N LEU A 504 -6.97 -13.09 23.51
CA LEU A 504 -7.64 -13.86 24.56
C LEU A 504 -6.59 -14.13 25.63
N LEU A 505 -6.67 -13.43 26.75
CA LEU A 505 -5.78 -13.61 27.89
C LEU A 505 -6.48 -14.53 28.91
N GLN A 506 -5.77 -15.52 29.43
CA GLN A 506 -6.25 -16.39 30.51
C GLN A 506 -5.96 -15.79 31.88
#